data_AF-A0A4U9HZU8-F1
#
_entry.id   AF-A0A4U9HZU8-F1
#
_cell.length_a   1.000
_cell.length_b   1.000
_cell.length_c   1.000
_cell.angle_alpha   90.00
_cell.angle_beta   90.00
_cell.angle_gamma   90.00
#
_symmetry.space_group_name_H-M   'P 1'
#
loop_
_entity.id
_entity.type
_entity.pdbx_description
1 polymer ?
#
loop_
_entity_poly.entity_id
_entity_poly.type
_entity_poly.pdbx_seq_one_letter_code
_entity_poly.pdbx_strand_id
1 'polypeptide(L)'
;MEYHGDPKDVKIDDNEINYLLKVYNDHFKKQYGRDDIVWTYSGVRPLCDDGVRLTAGITRDYTLDVHDDNGQAPLLSVFGGKLTTYRKLAEHAMEKTGALLSGSRPCLDQKRHPAGRRHRRRPRQLRCQTAP
;
A
#
# COMPACT_ATOMS: atom_id res chain seq x y z
N MET A 1 -12.64 -15.90 -3.40
CA MET A 1 -12.00 -16.95 -4.19
C MET A 1 -10.51 -16.74 -4.07
N GLU A 2 -9.78 -17.78 -3.74
CA GLU A 2 -8.31 -17.72 -3.68
C GLU A 2 -7.76 -17.89 -5.10
N TYR A 3 -6.75 -17.11 -5.45
CA TYR A 3 -6.09 -17.20 -6.75
C TYR A 3 -4.87 -18.10 -6.62
N HIS A 4 -4.78 -19.12 -7.48
CA HIS A 4 -3.63 -20.01 -7.57
C HIS A 4 -2.98 -19.83 -8.95
N GLY A 5 -1.76 -19.29 -8.99
CA GLY A 5 -1.04 -18.99 -10.23
C GLY A 5 0.04 -17.93 -10.03
N ASP A 6 0.73 -17.56 -11.11
CA ASP A 6 1.67 -16.42 -11.08
C ASP A 6 0.87 -15.10 -10.95
N PRO A 7 1.08 -14.30 -9.89
CA PRO A 7 0.39 -13.02 -9.72
C PRO A 7 0.60 -12.03 -10.88
N LYS A 8 1.61 -12.22 -11.73
CA LYS A 8 1.88 -11.37 -12.90
C LYS A 8 0.89 -11.60 -14.04
N ASP A 9 0.35 -12.80 -14.15
CA ASP A 9 -0.53 -13.20 -15.25
C ASP A 9 -2.02 -13.10 -14.90
N VAL A 10 -2.34 -12.54 -13.73
CA VAL A 10 -3.72 -12.39 -13.26
C VAL A 10 -4.53 -11.52 -14.22
N LYS A 11 -5.69 -12.03 -14.63
CA LYS A 11 -6.63 -11.38 -15.55
C LYS A 11 -8.03 -11.56 -15.03
N ILE A 12 -8.90 -10.63 -15.41
CA ILE A 12 -10.33 -10.73 -15.08
C ILE A 12 -10.94 -11.93 -15.83
N ASP A 13 -11.82 -12.66 -15.17
CA ASP A 13 -12.57 -13.76 -15.80
C ASP A 13 -14.00 -13.36 -16.21
N ASP A 14 -14.66 -14.25 -16.97
CA ASP A 14 -16.02 -14.04 -17.46
C ASP A 14 -17.05 -13.93 -16.33
N ASN A 15 -16.84 -14.63 -15.21
CA ASN A 15 -17.74 -14.61 -14.06
C ASN A 15 -17.63 -13.29 -13.31
N GLU A 16 -16.42 -12.75 -13.16
CA GLU A 16 -16.15 -11.44 -12.57
C GLU A 16 -16.76 -10.31 -13.40
N ILE A 17 -16.62 -10.36 -14.73
CA ILE A 17 -17.27 -9.41 -15.65
C ILE A 17 -18.79 -9.45 -15.46
N ASN A 18 -19.38 -10.65 -15.49
CA ASN A 18 -20.82 -10.81 -15.35
C ASN A 18 -21.31 -10.37 -13.96
N TYR A 19 -20.54 -10.65 -12.91
CA TYR A 19 -20.83 -10.22 -11.54
C TYR A 19 -20.89 -8.69 -11.43
N LEU A 20 -19.87 -7.99 -11.94
CA LEU A 20 -19.79 -6.53 -11.90
C LEU A 20 -20.89 -5.87 -12.74
N LEU A 21 -21.11 -6.36 -13.96
CA LEU A 21 -22.18 -5.85 -14.84
C LEU A 21 -23.56 -6.07 -14.22
N LYS A 22 -23.81 -7.23 -13.62
CA LYS A 22 -25.08 -7.51 -12.94
C LYS A 22 -25.31 -6.53 -11.79
N VAL A 23 -24.34 -6.39 -10.89
CA VAL A 23 -24.45 -5.47 -9.75
C VAL A 23 -24.68 -4.03 -10.22
N TYR A 24 -23.99 -3.60 -11.29
CA TYR A 24 -24.21 -2.27 -11.87
C TYR A 24 -25.63 -2.14 -12.43
N ASN A 25 -26.03 -3.04 -13.33
CA ASN A 25 -27.31 -2.98 -14.03
C ASN A 25 -28.52 -3.09 -13.08
N ASP A 26 -28.37 -3.77 -11.94
CA ASP A 26 -29.40 -3.86 -10.90
C ASP A 26 -29.64 -2.52 -10.18
N HIS A 27 -28.68 -1.59 -10.19
CA HIS A 27 -28.75 -0.33 -9.44
C HIS A 27 -28.95 0.92 -10.31
N PHE A 28 -28.66 0.84 -11.62
CA PHE A 28 -28.65 2.00 -12.52
C PHE A 28 -29.65 1.85 -13.66
N LYS A 29 -30.25 2.97 -14.09
CA LYS A 29 -31.23 2.98 -15.20
C LYS A 29 -30.59 2.71 -16.56
N LYS A 30 -29.39 3.26 -16.80
CA LYS A 30 -28.63 3.01 -18.02
C LYS A 30 -27.95 1.66 -17.88
N GLN A 31 -28.20 0.79 -18.83
CA GLN A 31 -27.66 -0.57 -18.84
C GLN A 31 -26.39 -0.61 -19.69
N TYR A 32 -25.42 -1.42 -19.26
CA TYR A 32 -24.19 -1.70 -20.01
C TYR A 32 -24.02 -3.19 -20.27
N GLY A 33 -23.46 -3.51 -21.43
CA GLY A 33 -23.04 -4.84 -21.84
C GLY A 33 -21.52 -4.99 -21.82
N ARG A 34 -21.05 -6.16 -22.25
CA ARG A 34 -19.61 -6.46 -22.35
C ARG A 34 -18.91 -5.57 -23.38
N ASP A 35 -19.60 -5.19 -24.46
CA ASP A 35 -19.05 -4.35 -25.53
C ASP A 35 -18.79 -2.90 -25.10
N ASP A 36 -19.36 -2.48 -23.97
CA ASP A 36 -19.13 -1.15 -23.38
C ASP A 36 -17.84 -1.08 -22.55
N ILE A 37 -17.15 -2.22 -22.32
CA ILE A 37 -15.94 -2.29 -21.51
C ILE A 37 -14.72 -1.90 -22.35
N VAL A 38 -14.18 -0.72 -22.08
CA VAL A 38 -13.00 -0.20 -22.82
C VAL A 38 -11.65 -0.66 -22.24
N TRP A 39 -11.62 -1.07 -20.97
CA TRP A 39 -10.39 -1.52 -20.31
C TRP A 39 -10.70 -2.36 -19.06
N THR A 40 -9.81 -3.29 -18.75
CA THR A 40 -9.87 -4.12 -17.54
C THR A 40 -8.48 -4.20 -16.90
N TYR A 41 -8.45 -4.35 -15.57
CA TYR A 41 -7.25 -4.65 -14.82
C TYR A 41 -7.61 -5.66 -13.72
N SER A 42 -6.64 -6.48 -13.33
CA SER A 42 -6.79 -7.42 -12.22
C SER A 42 -5.54 -7.39 -11.33
N GLY A 43 -5.68 -7.85 -10.09
CA GLY A 43 -4.60 -7.85 -9.11
C GLY A 43 -4.91 -8.75 -7.92
N VAL A 44 -3.90 -9.47 -7.47
CA VAL A 44 -4.00 -10.35 -6.29
C VAL A 44 -3.57 -9.57 -5.05
N ARG A 45 -4.34 -9.69 -3.96
CA ARG A 45 -3.97 -9.06 -2.68
C ARG A 45 -3.08 -10.01 -1.89
N PRO A 46 -1.87 -9.59 -1.45
CA PRO A 46 -1.01 -10.40 -0.59
C PRO A 46 -1.54 -10.33 0.85
N LEU A 47 -2.62 -11.07 1.13
CA LEU A 47 -3.22 -11.13 2.46
C LEU A 47 -2.45 -12.12 3.34
N CYS A 48 -2.36 -11.83 4.64
CA CYS A 48 -1.84 -12.78 5.62
C CYS A 48 -2.92 -13.83 5.86
N ASP A 49 -2.61 -15.11 5.68
CA ASP A 49 -3.55 -16.18 6.01
C ASP A 49 -3.68 -16.27 7.54
N ASP A 50 -4.84 -15.83 8.04
CA ASP A 50 -5.23 -15.84 9.45
C ASP A 50 -6.08 -17.08 9.80
N GLY A 51 -6.16 -18.07 8.90
CA GLY A 51 -6.96 -19.29 9.07
C GLY A 51 -8.45 -19.10 8.80
N VAL A 52 -8.87 -17.94 8.26
CA VAL A 52 -10.27 -17.64 7.98
C VAL A 52 -10.67 -18.15 6.58
N ARG A 53 -11.54 -19.16 6.54
CA ARG A 53 -12.03 -19.86 5.33
C ARG A 53 -12.72 -18.99 4.25
N LEU A 54 -12.92 -17.69 4.49
CA LEU A 54 -13.57 -16.77 3.55
C LEU A 54 -12.65 -15.58 3.26
N THR A 55 -12.27 -15.40 1.98
CA THR A 55 -11.40 -14.31 1.52
C THR A 55 -11.89 -12.90 1.85
N ALA A 56 -13.19 -12.73 2.12
CA ALA A 56 -13.77 -11.44 2.55
C ALA A 56 -13.55 -11.14 4.05
N GLY A 57 -13.29 -12.18 4.86
CA GLY A 57 -13.11 -12.10 6.31
C GLY A 57 -11.66 -12.04 6.78
N ILE A 58 -10.69 -12.29 5.89
CA ILE A 58 -9.26 -12.18 6.21
C ILE A 58 -8.93 -10.74 6.63
N THR A 59 -8.22 -10.57 7.75
CA THR A 59 -7.86 -9.24 8.22
C THR A 59 -7.05 -8.52 7.15
N ARG A 60 -7.47 -7.28 6.81
CA ARG A 60 -6.76 -6.45 5.85
C ARG A 60 -5.67 -5.59 6.51
N ASP A 61 -5.32 -5.92 7.75
CA ASP A 61 -4.26 -5.22 8.46
C ASP A 61 -2.90 -5.79 8.06
N TYR A 62 -1.84 -5.13 8.51
CA TYR A 62 -0.48 -5.53 8.19
C TYR A 62 0.17 -6.20 9.39
N THR A 63 1.02 -7.18 9.09
CA THR A 63 1.88 -7.83 10.07
C THR A 63 3.33 -7.56 9.70
N LEU A 64 4.12 -7.14 10.68
CA LEU A 64 5.55 -6.94 10.55
C LEU A 64 6.26 -7.96 11.40
N ASP A 65 7.00 -8.84 10.75
CA ASP A 65 7.76 -9.90 11.37
C ASP A 65 9.26 -9.63 11.23
N VAL A 66 9.99 -9.76 12.34
CA VAL A 66 11.42 -9.46 12.41
C VAL A 66 12.14 -10.68 12.94
N HIS A 67 13.04 -11.20 12.13
CA HIS A 67 13.95 -12.27 12.50
C HIS A 67 15.38 -11.76 12.45
N ASP A 68 16.19 -12.11 13.44
CA ASP A 68 17.63 -11.85 13.45
C ASP A 68 18.39 -13.13 13.81
N ASP A 69 19.70 -13.14 13.53
CA ASP A 69 20.60 -14.17 14.00
C ASP A 69 21.53 -13.56 15.06
N ASN A 70 21.20 -13.79 16.34
CA ASN A 70 21.95 -13.31 17.49
C ASN A 70 22.16 -11.77 17.47
N GLY A 71 21.13 -11.02 17.08
CA GLY A 71 21.19 -9.56 16.98
C GLY A 71 22.00 -9.04 15.78
N GLN A 72 22.35 -9.90 14.83
CA GLN A 72 22.99 -9.52 13.57
C GLN A 72 22.05 -9.73 12.38
N ALA A 73 22.22 -8.89 11.36
CA ALA A 73 21.53 -8.98 10.06
C ALA A 73 19.99 -9.19 10.14
N PRO A 74 19.23 -8.21 10.68
CA PRO A 74 17.78 -8.37 10.82
C PRO A 74 17.06 -8.44 9.46
N LEU A 75 16.21 -9.45 9.32
CA LEU A 75 15.25 -9.64 8.24
C LEU A 75 13.87 -9.15 8.67
N LEU A 76 13.34 -8.13 8.00
CA LEU A 76 11.98 -7.64 8.18
C LEU A 76 11.09 -8.14 7.04
N SER A 77 10.08 -8.93 7.38
CA SER A 77 9.05 -9.41 6.47
C SER A 77 7.75 -8.64 6.65
N VAL A 78 7.12 -8.24 5.53
CA VAL A 78 5.85 -7.49 5.52
C VAL A 78 4.76 -8.33 4.90
N PHE A 79 3.69 -8.57 5.65
CA PHE A 79 2.51 -9.28 5.19
C PHE A 79 1.30 -8.33 5.20
N GLY A 80 0.53 -8.29 4.12
CA GLY A 80 -0.63 -7.40 4.00
C GLY A 80 -0.26 -5.92 3.82
N GLY A 81 -1.06 -5.05 4.44
CA GLY A 81 -0.94 -3.61 4.32
C GLY A 81 -1.78 -3.01 3.19
N LYS A 82 -2.54 -1.97 3.54
CA LYS A 82 -3.33 -1.19 2.58
C LYS A 82 -2.48 -0.04 2.05
N LEU A 83 -2.74 0.36 0.82
CA LEU A 83 -2.14 1.58 0.27
C LEU A 83 -2.39 2.80 1.18
N THR A 84 -3.53 2.86 1.86
CA THR A 84 -3.84 3.95 2.80
C THR A 84 -3.00 3.95 4.08
N THR A 85 -2.48 2.79 4.51
CA THR A 85 -1.70 2.64 5.74
C THR A 85 -0.19 2.57 5.50
N TYR A 86 0.27 2.66 4.24
CA TYR A 86 1.68 2.47 3.86
C TYR A 86 2.65 3.33 4.69
N ARG A 87 2.30 4.59 4.98
CA ARG A 87 3.16 5.51 5.75
C ARG A 87 3.32 5.06 7.20
N LYS A 88 2.22 4.63 7.83
CA LYS A 88 2.21 4.14 9.20
C LYS A 88 2.93 2.79 9.33
N LEU A 89 2.72 1.92 8.35
CA LEU A 89 3.46 0.66 8.21
C LEU A 89 4.97 0.93 8.10
N ALA A 90 5.38 1.86 7.23
CA ALA A 90 6.78 2.23 7.08
C ALA A 90 7.38 2.84 8.36
N GLU A 91 6.62 3.67 9.08
CA GLU A 91 7.01 4.17 10.41
C GLU A 91 7.30 3.02 11.37
N HIS A 92 6.36 2.08 11.52
CA HIS A 92 6.50 0.94 12.43
C HIS A 92 7.65 0.00 12.01
N ALA A 93 7.85 -0.19 10.70
CA ALA A 93 8.96 -0.96 10.14
C ALA A 93 10.32 -0.34 10.51
N MET A 94 10.43 0.99 10.39
CA MET A 94 11.64 1.72 10.76
C MET A 94 11.88 1.74 12.28
N GLU A 95 10.82 1.79 13.10
CA GLU A 95 10.96 1.66 14.56
C GLU A 95 11.52 0.29 14.96
N LYS A 96 10.98 -0.79 14.37
CA LYS A 96 11.41 -2.16 14.64
C LYS A 96 12.85 -2.44 14.17
N THR A 97 13.22 -1.96 12.99
CA THR A 97 14.57 -2.19 12.42
C THR A 97 15.60 -1.18 12.93
N GLY A 98 15.19 0.05 13.22
CA GLY A 98 16.06 1.11 13.71
C GLY A 98 16.70 0.80 15.05
N ALA A 99 16.02 0.05 15.92
CA ALA A 99 16.58 -0.44 17.18
C ALA A 99 17.79 -1.37 16.99
N LEU A 100 17.89 -2.04 15.83
CA LEU A 100 18.92 -3.04 15.52
C LEU A 100 20.05 -2.46 14.66
N LEU A 101 19.92 -1.23 14.16
CA LEU A 101 20.87 -0.59 13.26
C LEU A 101 21.55 0.61 13.94
N SER A 102 22.87 0.54 14.10
CA SER A 102 23.65 1.64 14.69
C SER A 102 23.61 2.90 13.80
N GLY A 103 23.16 4.03 14.35
CA GLY A 103 23.09 5.32 13.63
C GLY A 103 21.78 5.59 12.88
N SER A 104 20.73 4.82 13.17
CA SER A 104 19.37 5.07 12.68
C SER A 104 18.89 6.46 13.11
N ARG A 105 18.42 7.24 12.13
CA ARG A 105 17.82 8.56 12.39
C ARG A 105 16.34 8.39 12.73
N PRO A 106 15.76 9.26 13.57
CA PRO A 106 14.33 9.25 13.83
C PRO A 106 13.55 9.38 12.52
N CYS A 107 12.43 8.68 12.44
CA CYS A 107 11.55 8.74 11.28
C CYS A 107 11.21 10.21 10.94
N LEU A 108 11.25 10.52 9.66
CA LEU A 108 10.93 11.86 9.17
C LEU A 108 9.47 12.21 9.48
N ASP A 109 9.26 13.45 9.96
CA ASP A 109 7.96 14.01 10.35
C ASP A 109 6.86 13.81 9.28
N GLN A 110 5.65 13.48 9.74
CA GLN A 110 4.39 13.40 8.98
C GLN A 110 4.15 14.56 8.02
N LYS A 111 4.74 15.73 8.28
CA LYS A 111 4.57 16.94 7.47
C LYS A 111 5.41 16.97 6.19
N ARG A 112 6.25 15.97 5.92
CA ARG A 112 6.98 15.90 4.65
C ARG A 112 6.07 15.52 3.49
N HIS A 113 6.09 16.35 2.45
CA HIS A 113 5.39 16.05 1.21
C HIS A 113 6.22 15.12 0.32
N PRO A 114 5.57 14.19 -0.40
CA PRO A 114 6.23 13.41 -1.44
C PRO A 114 6.83 14.34 -2.51
N ALA A 115 7.84 13.85 -3.22
CA ALA A 115 8.49 14.58 -4.30
C ALA A 115 7.44 15.09 -5.31
N GLY A 116 7.61 16.32 -5.81
CA GLY A 116 6.66 16.98 -6.71
C GLY A 116 5.68 17.94 -6.02
N ARG A 117 5.40 17.78 -4.71
CA ARG A 117 4.66 18.78 -3.91
C ARG A 117 5.61 19.78 -3.24
N ARG A 118 6.36 20.54 -4.03
CA ARG A 118 6.96 21.79 -3.51
C ARG A 118 5.89 22.86 -3.56
N HIS A 119 5.19 23.12 -2.45
CA HIS A 119 4.66 24.46 -2.26
C HIS A 119 5.86 25.40 -2.40
N ARG A 120 5.78 26.37 -3.33
CA ARG A 120 6.78 27.44 -3.48
C ARG A 120 7.12 27.92 -2.07
N ARG A 121 8.27 27.51 -1.53
CA ARG A 121 8.81 28.14 -0.32
C ARG A 121 8.96 29.59 -0.73
N ARG A 122 8.22 30.51 -0.10
CA ARG A 122 8.51 31.94 -0.25
C ARG A 122 10.02 32.07 -0.04
N PRO A 123 10.75 32.71 -0.96
CA PRO A 123 12.19 32.85 -0.80
C PRO A 123 12.42 33.46 0.57
N ARG A 124 13.22 32.78 1.41
CA ARG A 124 13.78 33.42 2.61
C ARG A 124 14.45 34.67 2.08
N GLN A 125 13.91 35.85 2.40
CA GLN A 125 14.66 37.08 2.22
C GLN A 125 15.95 36.89 3.01
N LEU A 126 17.07 36.73 2.31
CA LEU A 126 18.37 36.94 2.91
C LEU A 126 18.36 38.41 3.35
N ARG A 127 18.14 38.65 4.64
CA ARG A 127 18.57 39.91 5.25
C ARG A 127 20.09 39.87 5.22
N CYS A 128 20.68 40.55 4.23
CA CYS A 128 22.04 41.04 4.35
C CYS A 128 22.05 41.97 5.55
N GLN A 129 22.58 41.51 6.68
CA GLN A 129 22.97 42.41 7.76
C GLN A 129 24.27 43.07 7.31
N THR A 130 24.18 44.31 6.87
CA THR A 130 25.34 45.20 6.84
C THR A 130 25.65 45.55 8.30
N ALA A 131 26.83 45.12 8.76
CA ALA A 131 27.39 45.56 10.03
C ALA A 131 27.80 47.04 9.95
N PRO A 132 27.65 47.82 11.03
CA PRO A 132 28.27 49.15 11.15
C PRO A 132 29.79 49.06 11.33
#